data_AF-A0A355FTP1-F1
#
_entry.id   AF-A0A355FTP1-F1
#
_cell.length_a   1.000
_cell.length_b   1.000
_cell.length_c   1.000
_cell.angle_alpha   90.00
_cell.angle_beta   90.00
_cell.angle_gamma   90.00
#
_symmetry.space_group_name_H-M   'P 1'
#
loop_
_entity.id
_entity.type
_entity.pdbx_description
1 polymer ?
#
loop_
_entity_poly.entity_id
_entity_poly.type
_entity_poly.pdbx_seq_one_letter_code
_entity_poly.pdbx_strand_id
1 'polypeptide(L)'
;MSEANPTTKSDVFEGHDPAVRERTKKMLMYFIVFAVVMLFAGFTSAYIVSNMGQYWVHAFANSAFWASNALLVLSSIALWLSVRWMRQNEKTKTLAALGLTLALGIGFTVSQAEGWKSLSDLGMGWTVSEHESGMNAYRWNNIEAIMESGAVYGTDYEVYRNGVPV
;
A
#
# COMPACT_ATOMS: atom_id res chain seq x y z
N MET A 1 46.27 -10.75 -26.55
CA MET A 1 45.61 -9.98 -25.47
C MET A 1 44.18 -9.72 -25.91
N SER A 2 43.19 -10.46 -25.40
CA SER A 2 41.77 -10.24 -25.72
C SER A 2 41.12 -9.60 -24.48
N GLU A 3 40.54 -8.42 -24.68
CA GLU A 3 39.97 -7.57 -23.65
C GLU A 3 38.79 -8.28 -22.95
N ALA A 4 38.87 -8.38 -21.62
CA ALA A 4 37.75 -8.84 -20.81
C ALA A 4 36.69 -7.72 -20.76
N ASN A 5 35.52 -7.98 -21.33
CA ASN A 5 34.35 -7.09 -21.29
C ASN A 5 33.66 -7.18 -19.91
N PRO A 6 33.67 -6.15 -19.05
CA PRO A 6 33.36 -6.30 -17.63
C PRO A 6 31.88 -6.11 -17.24
N THR A 7 30.90 -6.43 -18.10
CA THR A 7 29.46 -6.12 -17.80
C THR A 7 28.44 -7.23 -18.04
N THR A 8 28.84 -8.49 -18.17
CA THR A 8 27.87 -9.59 -18.20
C THR A 8 27.43 -9.89 -16.76
N LYS A 9 26.22 -9.47 -16.37
CA LYS A 9 25.61 -9.91 -15.10
C LYS A 9 25.63 -11.44 -15.10
N SER A 10 26.40 -12.04 -14.20
CA SER A 10 26.42 -13.49 -14.02
C SER A 10 25.00 -13.96 -13.68
N ASP A 11 24.38 -14.74 -14.56
CA ASP A 11 23.11 -15.39 -14.22
C ASP A 11 23.43 -16.48 -13.20
N VAL A 12 22.99 -16.27 -11.96
CA VAL A 12 23.22 -17.18 -10.83
C VAL A 12 22.58 -18.56 -11.04
N PHE A 13 21.81 -18.73 -12.13
CA PHE A 13 21.22 -20.00 -12.53
C PHE A 13 21.80 -20.57 -13.83
N GLU A 14 22.86 -19.98 -14.38
CA GLU A 14 23.54 -20.46 -15.59
C GLU A 14 24.20 -21.83 -15.33
N GLY A 15 23.99 -22.79 -16.24
CA GLY A 15 24.55 -24.15 -16.10
C GLY A 15 23.78 -25.11 -15.18
N HIS A 16 22.71 -24.68 -14.51
CA HIS A 16 21.85 -25.55 -13.71
C HIS A 16 20.64 -26.09 -14.50
N ASP A 17 20.17 -27.29 -14.14
CA ASP A 17 18.96 -27.91 -14.71
C ASP A 17 17.76 -26.94 -14.62
N PRO A 18 17.02 -26.70 -15.72
CA PRO A 18 15.80 -25.89 -15.74
C PRO A 18 14.83 -26.16 -14.59
N ALA A 19 14.69 -27.43 -14.16
CA ALA A 19 13.79 -27.80 -13.06
C ALA A 19 14.27 -27.24 -11.70
N VAL A 20 15.59 -27.27 -11.46
CA VAL A 20 16.20 -26.71 -10.23
C VAL A 20 16.03 -25.20 -10.21
N ARG A 21 16.25 -24.53 -11.35
CA ARG A 21 16.07 -23.07 -11.48
C ARG A 21 14.65 -22.62 -11.17
N GLU A 22 13.64 -23.32 -11.70
CA GLU A 22 12.24 -22.98 -11.44
C GLU A 22 11.87 -23.17 -9.96
N ARG A 23 12.32 -24.26 -9.34
CA ARG A 23 12.09 -24.54 -7.92
C ARG A 23 12.69 -23.46 -7.02
N THR A 24 13.93 -23.04 -7.30
CA THR A 24 14.60 -22.00 -6.53
C THR A 24 13.90 -20.65 -6.66
N LYS A 25 13.46 -20.26 -7.87
CA LYS A 25 12.69 -19.02 -8.08
C LYS A 25 11.38 -19.02 -7.29
N LYS A 26 10.66 -20.14 -7.27
CA LYS A 26 9.42 -20.28 -6.48
C LYS A 26 9.69 -20.17 -4.98
N MET A 27 10.74 -20.83 -4.47
CA MET A 27 11.11 -20.73 -3.05
C MET A 27 11.51 -19.31 -2.65
N LEU A 28 12.29 -18.62 -3.48
CA LEU A 28 12.65 -17.22 -3.23
C LEU A 28 11.42 -16.31 -3.19
N MET A 29 10.47 -16.51 -4.11
CA MET A 29 9.20 -15.78 -4.12
C MET A 29 8.39 -16.02 -2.85
N TYR A 30 8.28 -17.26 -2.37
CA TYR A 30 7.62 -17.54 -1.09
C TYR A 30 8.32 -16.88 0.09
N PHE A 31 9.65 -16.87 0.13
CA PHE A 31 10.40 -16.20 1.18
C PHE A 31 10.15 -14.67 1.20
N ILE A 32 10.11 -14.05 0.01
CA ILE A 32 9.78 -12.63 -0.12
C ILE A 32 8.36 -12.36 0.39
N VAL A 33 7.38 -13.17 -0.03
CA VAL A 33 5.98 -13.03 0.43
C VAL A 33 5.90 -13.18 1.95
N PHE A 34 6.60 -14.15 2.52
CA PHE A 34 6.66 -14.35 3.96
C PHE A 34 7.26 -13.14 4.71
N ALA A 35 8.36 -12.58 4.20
CA ALA A 35 8.98 -11.39 4.78
C ALA A 35 8.02 -10.18 4.74
N VAL A 36 7.28 -10.00 3.64
CA VAL A 36 6.26 -8.95 3.51
C VAL A 36 5.13 -9.17 4.51
N VAL A 37 4.64 -10.40 4.68
CA VAL A 37 3.60 -10.72 5.68
C VAL A 37 4.08 -10.41 7.10
N MET A 38 5.33 -10.76 7.44
CA MET A 38 5.91 -10.42 8.75
C MET A 38 6.02 -8.91 8.97
N LEU A 39 6.39 -8.14 7.95
CA LEU A 39 6.44 -6.68 8.03
C LEU A 39 5.07 -6.08 8.37
N PHE A 40 4.02 -6.50 7.65
CA PHE A 40 2.65 -6.04 7.94
C PHE A 40 2.17 -6.49 9.32
N ALA A 41 2.51 -7.71 9.76
CA ALA A 41 2.20 -8.15 11.12
C ALA A 41 2.85 -7.26 12.19
N GLY A 42 4.10 -6.82 11.98
CA GLY A 42 4.77 -5.84 12.83
C GLY A 42 4.05 -4.50 12.88
N PHE A 43 3.63 -3.97 11.73
CA PHE A 43 2.85 -2.72 11.65
C PHE A 43 1.48 -2.84 12.32
N THR A 44 0.76 -3.95 12.13
CA THR A 44 -0.49 -4.22 12.83
C THR A 44 -0.28 -4.30 14.34
N SER A 45 0.79 -4.94 14.80
CA SER A 45 1.13 -4.98 16.23
C SER A 45 1.40 -3.58 16.79
N ALA A 46 2.18 -2.76 16.08
CA ALA A 46 2.47 -1.39 16.51
C ALA A 46 1.18 -0.55 16.58
N TYR A 47 0.27 -0.71 15.61
CA TYR A 47 -1.03 -0.05 15.61
C TYR A 47 -1.88 -0.44 16.83
N ILE A 48 -2.04 -1.75 17.10
CA ILE A 48 -2.82 -2.25 18.23
C ILE A 48 -2.24 -1.75 19.56
N VAL A 49 -0.92 -1.82 19.74
CA VAL A 49 -0.26 -1.35 20.97
C VAL A 49 -0.40 0.16 21.14
N SER A 50 -0.32 0.93 20.06
CA SER A 50 -0.48 2.40 20.10
C SER A 50 -1.91 2.82 20.50
N ASN A 51 -2.92 2.04 20.10
CA ASN A 51 -4.32 2.27 20.48
C ASN A 51 -4.60 2.04 21.99
N MET A 52 -3.74 1.31 22.71
CA MET A 52 -3.90 1.08 24.16
C MET A 52 -3.43 2.27 25.02
N GLY A 53 -3.02 3.38 24.41
CA GLY A 53 -2.62 4.61 25.11
C GLY A 53 -3.76 5.29 25.87
N GLN A 54 -3.41 6.31 26.67
CA GLN A 54 -4.39 7.09 27.44
C GLN A 54 -5.39 7.85 26.56
N TYR A 55 -4.98 8.25 25.35
CA TYR A 55 -5.81 8.91 24.36
C TYR A 55 -5.55 8.29 22.98
N TRP A 56 -6.62 7.96 22.26
CA TRP A 56 -6.56 7.49 20.88
C TRP A 56 -7.61 8.19 20.02
N VAL A 57 -7.26 8.51 18.78
CA VAL A 57 -8.19 9.04 17.78
C VAL A 57 -8.43 7.97 16.73
N HIS A 58 -9.66 7.50 16.63
CA HIS A 58 -10.09 6.60 15.56
C HIS A 58 -10.65 7.43 14.41
N ALA A 59 -9.96 7.46 13.28
CA ALA A 59 -10.43 8.08 12.05
C ALA A 59 -11.28 7.07 11.25
N PHE A 60 -12.47 7.47 10.81
CA PHE A 60 -13.29 6.60 9.96
C PHE A 60 -12.82 6.63 8.51
N ALA A 61 -12.88 5.46 7.86
CA ALA A 61 -12.54 5.35 6.45
C ALA A 61 -13.64 5.98 5.58
N ASN A 62 -13.29 7.02 4.83
CA ASN A 62 -14.17 7.59 3.81
C ASN A 62 -14.44 6.57 2.66
N SER A 63 -15.54 6.75 1.96
CA SER A 63 -15.97 6.03 0.75
C SER A 63 -14.87 5.78 -0.27
N ALA A 64 -13.91 6.69 -0.44
CA ALA A 64 -12.77 6.54 -1.34
C ALA A 64 -11.90 5.30 -1.01
N PHE A 65 -11.68 5.00 0.28
CA PHE A 65 -10.94 3.80 0.71
C PHE A 65 -11.72 2.50 0.46
N TRP A 66 -13.05 2.55 0.53
CA TRP A 66 -13.89 1.40 0.19
C TRP A 66 -13.90 1.14 -1.31
N ALA A 67 -13.96 2.20 -2.12
CA ALA A 67 -13.82 2.10 -3.56
C ALA A 67 -12.44 1.56 -3.97
N SER A 68 -11.37 2.00 -3.30
CA SER A 68 -10.01 1.50 -3.55
C SER A 68 -9.88 0.00 -3.25
N ASN A 69 -10.45 -0.48 -2.15
CA ASN A 69 -10.50 -1.91 -1.83
C ASN A 69 -11.21 -2.72 -2.93
N ALA A 70 -12.36 -2.23 -3.42
CA ALA A 70 -13.07 -2.89 -4.52
C ALA A 70 -12.23 -2.94 -5.81
N LEU A 71 -11.57 -1.83 -6.17
CA LEU A 71 -10.69 -1.76 -7.34
C LEU A 71 -9.50 -2.72 -7.23
N LEU A 72 -8.92 -2.88 -6.03
CA LEU A 72 -7.81 -3.80 -5.78
C LEU A 72 -8.23 -5.27 -5.94
N VAL A 73 -9.41 -5.63 -5.43
CA VAL A 73 -9.96 -6.99 -5.60
C VAL A 73 -10.25 -7.26 -7.07
N LEU A 74 -10.88 -6.33 -7.78
CA LEU A 74 -11.14 -6.46 -9.21
C LEU A 74 -9.85 -6.56 -10.03
N SER A 75 -8.82 -5.79 -9.67
CA SER A 75 -7.49 -5.87 -10.30
C SER A 75 -6.86 -7.25 -10.12
N SER A 76 -7.00 -7.83 -8.93
CA SER A 76 -6.50 -9.18 -8.64
C SER A 76 -7.23 -10.26 -9.47
N ILE A 77 -8.54 -10.13 -9.66
CA ILE A 77 -9.33 -11.03 -10.52
C ILE A 77 -8.90 -10.87 -11.99
N ALA A 78 -8.74 -9.65 -12.48
CA ALA A 78 -8.28 -9.37 -13.83
C ALA A 78 -6.88 -9.98 -14.09
N LEU A 79 -5.96 -9.84 -13.14
CA LEU A 79 -4.63 -10.43 -13.23
C LEU A 79 -4.68 -11.96 -13.24
N TRP A 80 -5.52 -12.56 -12.40
CA TRP A 80 -5.72 -14.01 -12.38
C TRP A 80 -6.28 -14.53 -13.73
N LEU A 81 -7.24 -13.82 -14.32
CA LEU A 81 -7.76 -14.14 -15.65
C LEU A 81 -6.70 -14.00 -16.74
N SER A 82 -5.83 -12.98 -16.65
CA SER A 82 -4.68 -12.82 -17.55
C SER A 82 -3.76 -14.04 -17.51
N VAL A 83 -3.40 -14.52 -16.31
CA VAL A 83 -2.57 -15.72 -16.14
C VAL A 83 -3.27 -16.96 -16.69
N ARG A 84 -4.59 -17.09 -16.50
CA ARG A 84 -5.36 -18.21 -17.05
C ARG A 84 -5.37 -18.22 -18.57
N TRP A 85 -5.62 -17.09 -19.23
CA TRP A 85 -5.63 -16.99 -20.69
C TRP A 85 -4.24 -17.12 -21.31
N MET A 86 -3.20 -16.65 -20.62
CA MET A 86 -1.81 -16.87 -21.02
C MET A 86 -1.48 -18.36 -21.12
N ARG A 87 -1.93 -19.17 -20.14
CA ARG A 87 -1.77 -20.64 -20.17
C ARG A 87 -2.56 -21.32 -21.29
N GLN A 88 -3.63 -20.68 -21.79
CA GLN A 88 -4.41 -21.14 -22.94
C GLN A 88 -3.85 -20.64 -24.28
N ASN A 89 -2.69 -19.95 -24.26
CA ASN A 89 -2.05 -19.35 -25.44
C ASN A 89 -2.89 -18.25 -26.13
N GLU A 90 -3.87 -17.69 -25.41
CA GLU A 90 -4.79 -16.65 -25.90
C GLU A 90 -4.17 -15.25 -25.70
N LYS A 91 -3.25 -14.87 -26.59
CA LYS A 91 -2.42 -13.65 -26.46
C LYS A 91 -3.24 -12.35 -26.35
N THR A 92 -4.25 -12.17 -27.21
CA THR A 92 -5.07 -10.95 -27.23
C THR A 92 -5.83 -10.76 -25.92
N LYS A 93 -6.46 -11.81 -25.40
CA LYS A 93 -7.19 -11.78 -24.12
C LYS A 93 -6.24 -11.53 -22.95
N THR A 94 -5.05 -12.13 -22.99
CA THR A 94 -4.01 -11.93 -21.97
C THR A 94 -3.60 -10.45 -21.87
N LEU A 95 -3.31 -9.82 -23.02
CA LEU A 95 -2.94 -8.40 -23.09
C LEU A 95 -4.11 -7.49 -22.65
N ALA A 96 -5.33 -7.81 -23.06
CA ALA A 96 -6.51 -7.06 -22.64
C ALA A 96 -6.73 -7.12 -21.12
N ALA A 97 -6.63 -8.31 -20.50
CA ALA A 97 -6.72 -8.46 -19.06
C ALA A 97 -5.59 -7.74 -18.31
N LEU A 98 -4.37 -7.76 -18.85
CA LEU A 98 -3.24 -7.06 -18.26
C LEU A 98 -3.43 -5.54 -18.33
N GLY A 99 -3.93 -5.03 -19.47
CA GLY A 99 -4.30 -3.62 -19.63
C GLY A 99 -5.40 -3.19 -18.66
N LEU A 100 -6.42 -4.04 -18.45
CA LEU A 100 -7.46 -3.81 -17.46
C LEU A 100 -6.89 -3.78 -16.03
N THR A 101 -6.00 -4.72 -15.70
CA THR A 101 -5.32 -4.77 -14.39
C THR A 101 -4.55 -3.47 -14.13
N LEU A 102 -3.83 -2.97 -15.14
CA LEU A 102 -3.10 -1.71 -15.05
C LEU A 102 -4.04 -0.52 -14.85
N ALA A 103 -5.12 -0.44 -15.64
CA ALA A 103 -6.12 0.63 -15.51
C ALA A 103 -6.78 0.64 -14.12
N LEU A 104 -7.13 -0.53 -13.59
CA LEU A 104 -7.67 -0.68 -12.23
C LEU A 104 -6.63 -0.30 -11.16
N GLY A 105 -5.35 -0.61 -11.37
CA GLY A 105 -4.26 -0.21 -10.48
C GLY A 105 -4.01 1.30 -10.46
N ILE A 106 -4.18 1.98 -11.60
CA ILE A 106 -4.14 3.45 -11.67
C ILE A 106 -5.34 4.03 -10.92
N GLY A 107 -6.55 3.51 -11.18
CA GLY A 107 -7.76 3.92 -10.46
C GLY A 107 -7.62 3.74 -8.94
N PHE A 108 -7.04 2.62 -8.50
CA PHE A 108 -6.71 2.37 -7.10
C PHE A 108 -5.79 3.47 -6.55
N THR A 109 -4.68 3.78 -7.23
CA THR A 109 -3.75 4.84 -6.79
C THR A 109 -4.43 6.21 -6.65
N VAL A 110 -5.28 6.58 -7.62
CA VAL A 110 -6.04 7.84 -7.58
C VAL A 110 -7.00 7.85 -6.38
N SER A 111 -7.80 6.79 -6.20
CA SER A 111 -8.74 6.70 -5.08
C SER A 111 -8.05 6.74 -3.70
N GLN A 112 -6.86 6.14 -3.59
CA GLN A 112 -6.04 6.23 -2.37
C GLN A 112 -5.57 7.66 -2.13
N ALA A 113 -5.06 8.35 -3.17
CA ALA A 113 -4.63 9.73 -3.06
C ALA A 113 -5.78 10.67 -2.64
N GLU A 114 -6.97 10.48 -3.21
CA GLU A 114 -8.18 11.21 -2.83
C GLU A 114 -8.62 10.90 -1.39
N GLY A 115 -8.60 9.63 -0.99
CA GLY A 115 -8.92 9.23 0.39
C GLY A 115 -7.99 9.87 1.42
N TRP A 116 -6.68 9.84 1.17
CA TRP A 116 -5.70 10.50 2.05
C TRP A 116 -5.84 12.02 2.06
N LYS A 117 -6.13 12.63 0.91
CA LYS A 117 -6.39 14.07 0.82
C LYS A 117 -7.63 14.44 1.65
N SER A 118 -8.71 13.70 1.51
CA SER A 118 -9.94 13.93 2.27
C SER A 118 -9.73 13.83 3.78
N LEU A 119 -8.93 12.86 4.26
CA LEU A 119 -8.58 12.79 5.68
C LEU A 119 -7.69 13.96 6.11
N SER A 120 -6.75 14.37 5.27
CA SER A 120 -5.90 15.53 5.54
C SER A 120 -6.69 16.83 5.62
N ASP A 121 -7.70 17.02 4.76
CA ASP A 121 -8.60 18.18 4.76
C ASP A 121 -9.46 18.23 6.05
N LEU A 122 -9.73 17.07 6.65
CA LEU A 122 -10.38 16.93 7.96
C LEU A 122 -9.41 17.08 9.14
N GLY A 123 -8.17 17.53 8.90
CA GLY A 123 -7.16 17.70 9.93
C GLY A 123 -6.51 16.38 10.39
N MET A 124 -6.91 15.23 9.85
CA MET A 124 -6.37 13.90 10.15
C MET A 124 -5.19 13.54 9.23
N GLY A 125 -4.24 14.48 9.11
CA GLY A 125 -3.08 14.35 8.23
C GLY A 125 -1.85 15.02 8.81
N TRP A 126 -1.08 15.68 7.95
CA TRP A 126 0.07 16.48 8.33
C TRP A 126 -0.17 17.94 7.96
N THR A 127 0.34 18.85 8.80
CA THR A 127 0.39 20.28 8.48
C THR A 127 1.83 20.69 8.21
N VAL A 128 1.99 21.60 7.26
CA VAL A 128 3.28 22.24 6.98
C VAL A 128 3.23 23.64 7.58
N SER A 129 4.06 23.89 8.59
CA SER A 129 4.24 25.22 9.15
C SER A 129 5.54 25.81 8.62
N GLU A 130 5.46 26.99 8.00
CA GLU A 130 6.62 27.77 7.62
C GLU A 130 7.19 28.46 8.85
N HIS A 131 8.45 28.14 9.20
CA HIS A 131 9.17 28.91 10.21
C HIS A 131 9.81 30.16 9.59
N GLU A 132 9.96 31.23 10.39
CA GLU A 132 10.61 32.49 9.99
C GLU A 132 12.01 32.30 9.38
N SER A 133 12.67 31.17 9.67
CA SER A 133 13.94 30.74 9.06
C SER A 133 13.83 30.27 7.60
N GLY A 134 12.63 30.23 6.99
CA GLY A 134 12.38 29.74 5.63
C GLY A 134 12.42 28.21 5.49
N MET A 135 12.46 27.47 6.60
CA MET A 135 12.39 26.00 6.61
C MET A 135 10.97 25.52 6.89
N ASN A 136 10.53 24.54 6.09
CA ASN A 136 9.24 23.87 6.28
C ASN A 136 9.36 22.80 7.36
N ALA A 137 8.52 22.88 8.39
CA ALA A 137 8.38 21.83 9.38
C ALA A 137 7.16 20.96 9.07
N TYR A 138 7.37 19.66 8.93
CA TYR A 138 6.31 18.67 8.75
C TYR A 138 5.97 18.05 10.09
N ARG A 139 4.71 18.19 10.50
CA ARG A 139 4.20 17.66 11.76
C ARG A 139 2.90 16.90 11.54
N TRP A 140 2.77 15.75 12.21
CA TRP A 140 1.49 15.07 12.34
C TRP A 140 0.53 15.90 13.19
N ASN A 141 -0.70 16.04 12.73
CA ASN A 141 -1.71 16.85 13.40
C ASN A 141 -2.09 16.26 14.76
N ASN A 142 -2.28 17.13 15.74
CA ASN A 142 -2.78 16.80 17.06
C ASN A 142 -4.32 16.82 17.06
N ILE A 143 -4.92 16.32 18.14
CA ILE A 143 -6.38 16.30 18.32
C ILE A 143 -6.98 17.69 18.15
N GLU A 144 -6.31 18.72 18.64
CA GLU A 144 -6.73 20.12 18.50
C GLU A 144 -6.90 20.54 17.04
N ALA A 145 -5.95 20.18 16.15
CA ALA A 145 -6.07 20.46 14.72
C ALA A 145 -7.24 19.73 14.04
N ILE A 146 -7.69 18.59 14.59
CA ILE A 146 -8.89 17.88 14.12
C ILE A 146 -10.15 18.56 14.66
N MET A 147 -10.12 19.06 15.90
CA MET A 147 -11.25 19.79 16.50
C MET A 147 -11.46 21.18 15.89
N GLU A 148 -10.38 21.83 15.44
CA GLU A 148 -10.40 23.09 14.72
C GLU A 148 -10.77 22.93 13.24
N SER A 149 -10.71 21.70 12.71
CA SER A 149 -11.12 21.41 11.33
C SER A 149 -12.65 21.32 11.21
N GLY A 150 -13.13 21.16 9.97
CA GLY A 150 -14.55 20.88 9.71
C GLY A 150 -15.01 19.46 10.10
N ALA A 151 -14.17 18.65 10.76
CA ALA A 151 -14.47 17.26 11.09
C ALA A 151 -15.52 17.14 12.21
N VAL A 152 -16.46 16.22 12.04
CA VAL A 152 -17.58 16.00 12.97
C VAL A 152 -17.30 14.83 13.91
N TYR A 153 -17.30 15.10 15.21
CA TYR A 153 -17.18 14.08 16.26
C TYR A 153 -18.28 13.01 16.14
N GLY A 154 -17.91 11.73 16.22
CA GLY A 154 -18.81 10.58 16.09
C GLY A 154 -19.22 10.23 14.66
N THR A 155 -18.80 11.00 13.65
CA THR A 155 -19.04 10.69 12.22
C THR A 155 -17.73 10.51 11.46
N ASP A 156 -16.79 11.46 11.61
CA ASP A 156 -15.50 11.43 10.92
C ASP A 156 -14.38 10.88 11.80
N TYR A 157 -14.50 11.09 13.12
CA TYR A 157 -13.57 10.55 14.10
C TYR A 157 -14.22 10.31 15.47
N GLU A 158 -13.64 9.39 16.23
CA GLU A 158 -13.96 9.14 17.64
C GLU A 158 -12.70 9.24 18.50
N VAL A 159 -12.86 9.73 19.73
CA VAL A 159 -11.76 9.82 20.70
C VAL A 159 -12.02 8.83 21.81
N TYR A 160 -11.03 7.98 22.08
CA TYR A 160 -11.07 7.01 23.16
C TYR A 160 -10.15 7.46 24.27
N ARG A 161 -10.63 7.37 25.51
CA ARG A 161 -9.84 7.56 26.72
C ARG A 161 -9.91 6.30 27.56
N ASN A 162 -8.75 5.66 27.81
CA ASN A 162 -8.68 4.38 28.52
C ASN A 162 -9.63 3.30 27.96
N GLY A 163 -9.82 3.27 26.63
CA GLY A 163 -10.69 2.32 25.95
C GLY A 163 -12.19 2.63 25.99
N VAL A 164 -12.60 3.77 26.56
CA VAL A 164 -14.01 4.24 26.55
C VAL A 164 -14.12 5.44 25.59
N PRO A 165 -15.12 5.47 24.68
CA PRO A 165 -15.36 6.64 23.84
C PRO A 165 -15.76 7.83 24.71
N VAL A 166 -15.24 9.01 24.39
CA VAL A 166 -15.43 10.25 25.16
C VAL A 166 -16.73 10.97 24.79
#